data_AF-A0A819XKV7-F1
#
_entry.id   AF-A0A819XKV7-F1
#
_cell.length_a   1.000
_cell.length_b   1.000
_cell.length_c   1.000
_cell.angle_alpha   90.00
_cell.angle_beta   90.00
_cell.angle_gamma   90.00
#
_symmetry.space_group_name_H-M   'P 1'
#
loop_
_entity.id
_entity.type
_entity.pdbx_description
1 polymer ?
#
loop_
_entity_poly.entity_id
_entity_poly.type
_entity_poly.pdbx_seq_one_letter_code
_entity_poly.pdbx_strand_id
1 'polypeptide(L)' 'MDEHLLSELHAIQPELVAIRHDIHANPELSMQEVRTSALVAAKLKEYGVTVTEQVGQYGVVGTLKSV' A
#
# COMPACT_ATOMS: atom_id res chain seq x y z
N MET A 1 23.72 -6.06 5.51
CA MET A 1 22.33 -5.57 5.60
C MET A 1 22.33 -4.47 6.63
N ASP A 2 21.66 -3.36 6.36
CA ASP A 2 21.54 -2.26 7.31
C ASP A 2 20.67 -2.71 8.51
N GLU A 3 21.28 -2.75 9.69
CA GLU A 3 20.66 -3.23 10.93
C GLU A 3 19.59 -2.26 11.43
N HIS A 4 19.76 -0.96 11.16
CA HIS A 4 18.78 0.07 11.48
C HIS A 4 17.50 -0.13 10.67
N LEU A 5 17.65 -0.31 9.35
CA LEU A 5 16.52 -0.56 8.46
C LEU A 5 15.75 -1.83 8.87
N LEU A 6 16.44 -2.88 9.29
CA LEU A 6 15.78 -4.11 9.74
C LEU A 6 14.95 -3.88 11.00
N SER A 7 15.43 -3.06 11.94
CA SER A 7 14.67 -2.66 13.13
C SER A 7 13.41 -1.86 12.75
N GLU A 8 13.50 -0.93 11.81
CA GLU A 8 12.35 -0.16 11.32
C GLU A 8 11.31 -1.07 10.64
N LEU A 9 11.76 -2.06 9.85
CA LEU A 9 10.87 -3.03 9.21
C LEU A 9 10.11 -3.89 10.23
N HIS A 10 10.76 -4.32 11.32
CA HIS A 10 10.08 -5.03 12.39
C HIS A 10 9.04 -4.15 13.09
N ALA A 11 9.30 -2.85 13.24
CA ALA A 11 8.36 -1.93 13.87
C ALA A 11 7.06 -1.78 13.04
N ILE A 12 7.14 -1.80 11.71
CA ILE A 12 5.96 -1.68 10.82
C ILE A 12 5.28 -3.01 10.50
N GLN A 13 5.93 -4.15 10.79
CA GLN A 13 5.40 -5.49 10.50
C GLN A 13 3.95 -5.72 10.98
N PRO A 14 3.53 -5.30 12.19
CA PRO A 14 2.15 -5.50 12.64
C PRO A 14 1.11 -4.81 11.74
N GLU A 15 1.42 -3.62 11.23
CA GLU A 15 0.54 -2.90 10.29
C GLU A 15 0.41 -3.65 8.96
N LEU A 16 1.54 -4.11 8.42
CA LEU A 16 1.56 -4.89 7.18
C LEU A 16 0.76 -6.20 7.31
N VAL A 17 0.85 -6.86 8.47
CA VAL A 17 0.06 -8.05 8.78
C VAL A 17 -1.44 -7.72 8.83
N ALA A 18 -1.82 -6.57 9.41
CA ALA A 18 -3.20 -6.11 9.45
C ALA A 18 -3.75 -5.83 8.04
N ILE A 19 -2.98 -5.12 7.20
CA ILE A 19 -3.34 -4.86 5.79
C ILE A 19 -3.53 -6.17 5.03
N ARG A 20 -2.63 -7.15 5.22
CA ARG A 20 -2.76 -8.47 4.61
C ARG A 20 -4.03 -9.20 5.05
N HIS A 21 -4.33 -9.22 6.35
CA HIS A 21 -5.55 -9.85 6.86
C HIS A 21 -6.80 -9.20 6.29
N ASP A 22 -6.81 -7.88 6.22
CA ASP A 22 -7.92 -7.09 5.71
C ASP A 22 -8.20 -7.37 4.22
N ILE A 23 -7.16 -7.35 3.37
CA ILE A 23 -7.31 -7.70 1.95
C ILE A 23 -7.71 -9.17 1.77
N HIS A 24 -7.13 -10.08 2.57
CA HIS A 24 -7.44 -11.51 2.47
C HIS A 24 -8.87 -11.85 2.91
N ALA A 25 -9.40 -11.15 3.91
CA ALA A 25 -10.78 -11.31 4.37
C ALA A 25 -11.81 -10.66 3.42
N ASN A 26 -11.38 -9.72 2.58
CA ASN A 26 -12.25 -8.96 1.67
C ASN A 26 -11.71 -9.02 0.22
N PRO A 27 -11.68 -10.22 -0.41
CA PRO A 27 -11.18 -10.35 -1.76
C PRO A 27 -12.12 -9.70 -2.79
N GLU A 28 -11.54 -9.09 -3.81
CA GLU A 28 -12.26 -8.54 -4.97
C GLU A 28 -11.85 -9.28 -6.24
N LEU A 29 -12.75 -9.31 -7.23
CA LEU A 29 -12.49 -9.95 -8.53
C LEU A 29 -11.64 -9.06 -9.43
N SER A 30 -11.05 -9.67 -10.45
CA SER A 30 -10.36 -8.93 -11.50
C SER A 30 -11.26 -7.87 -12.14
N MET A 31 -10.75 -6.65 -12.27
CA MET A 31 -11.45 -5.47 -12.80
C MET A 31 -12.63 -5.00 -11.94
N GLN A 32 -12.63 -5.32 -10.64
CA GLN A 32 -13.63 -4.90 -9.66
C GLN A 32 -12.98 -4.54 -8.30
N GLU A 33 -11.68 -4.22 -8.29
CA GLU A 33 -10.87 -4.02 -7.08
C GLU A 33 -11.05 -2.62 -6.45
N VAL A 34 -12.29 -2.15 -6.36
CA VAL A 34 -12.65 -0.78 -5.95
C VAL A 34 -12.10 -0.44 -4.56
N ARG A 35 -12.33 -1.33 -3.59
CA ARG A 35 -11.93 -1.14 -2.20
C ARG A 35 -10.42 -1.31 -2.04
N THR A 36 -9.86 -2.32 -2.69
CA THR A 36 -8.42 -2.63 -2.61
C THR A 36 -7.59 -1.52 -3.21
N SER A 37 -7.97 -0.97 -4.38
CA SER A 37 -7.27 0.16 -4.98
C SER A 37 -7.34 1.41 -4.10
N ALA A 38 -8.51 1.68 -3.51
CA ALA A 38 -8.68 2.81 -2.60
C ALA A 38 -7.84 2.67 -1.32
N LEU A 39 -7.76 1.47 -0.75
CA LEU A 39 -6.92 1.16 0.42
C LEU A 39 -5.44 1.43 0.12
N VAL A 40 -4.93 0.92 -1.01
CA VAL A 40 -3.52 1.10 -1.40
C VAL A 40 -3.21 2.58 -1.60
N ALA A 41 -4.08 3.32 -2.29
CA ALA A 41 -3.90 4.75 -2.51
C ALA A 41 -3.89 5.54 -1.19
N ALA A 42 -4.79 5.22 -0.26
CA ALA A 42 -4.84 5.85 1.05
C ALA A 42 -3.57 5.60 1.86
N LYS A 43 -3.08 4.35 1.90
CA LYS A 43 -1.84 3.99 2.61
C LYS A 43 -0.60 4.67 2.03
N LEU A 44 -0.45 4.68 0.71
CA LEU A 44 0.66 5.39 0.07
C LEU A 44 0.66 6.89 0.38
N LYS A 45 -0.51 7.53 0.38
CA LYS A 45 -0.65 8.95 0.78
C LYS A 45 -0.30 9.16 2.26
N GLU A 46 -0.74 8.27 3.15
CA GLU A 46 -0.41 8.29 4.58
C GLU A 46 1.11 8.23 4.80
N TYR A 47 1.81 7.42 4.00
CA TYR A 47 3.27 7.29 4.03
C TYR A 47 4.02 8.46 3.35
N GLY A 48 3.31 9.50 2.91
CA GLY A 48 3.92 10.68 2.28
C GLY A 48 4.33 10.49 0.82
N VAL A 49 3.87 9.43 0.16
CA VAL A 49 4.15 9.17 -1.25
C VAL A 49 3.25 10.03 -2.15
N THR A 50 3.80 10.52 -3.26
CA THR A 50 2.96 11.15 -4.30
C THR A 50 2.21 10.08 -5.07
N VAL A 51 0.87 10.13 -5.06
CA VAL A 51 0.02 9.07 -5.63
C VAL A 51 -0.82 9.58 -6.79
N THR A 52 -0.83 8.83 -7.90
CA THR A 52 -1.79 8.96 -8.99
C THR A 52 -2.73 7.75 -8.96
N GLU A 53 -4.03 8.02 -8.87
CA GLU A 53 -5.09 7.00 -8.84
C GLU A 53 -5.77 6.85 -10.20
N GLN A 54 -6.59 5.81 -10.32
CA GLN A 54 -7.45 5.54 -11.50
C GLN A 54 -6.69 5.37 -12.82
N VAL A 55 -5.43 4.91 -12.75
CA VAL A 55 -4.66 4.57 -13.94
C VAL A 55 -5.23 3.28 -14.53
N GLY A 56 -5.97 3.40 -15.63
CA GLY A 56 -6.71 2.24 -16.16
C GLY A 56 -7.77 1.74 -15.16
N GLN A 57 -8.59 2.66 -14.63
CA GLN A 57 -9.71 2.41 -13.71
C GLN A 57 -9.31 2.14 -12.25
N TYR A 58 -8.56 1.07 -11.94
CA TYR A 58 -8.20 0.70 -10.57
C TYR A 58 -6.69 0.74 -10.28
N GLY A 59 -5.86 1.05 -11.28
CA GLY A 59 -4.42 1.16 -11.07
C GLY A 59 -4.05 2.34 -10.19
N VAL A 60 -3.06 2.11 -9.31
CA VAL A 60 -2.47 3.10 -8.41
C VAL A 60 -0.97 3.17 -8.67
N VAL A 61 -0.44 4.38 -8.88
CA VAL A 61 0.99 4.61 -9.10
C VAL A 61 1.52 5.53 -8.02
N GLY A 62 2.45 5.02 -7.19
CA GLY A 62 3.19 5.80 -6.19
C GLY A 62 4.57 6.22 -6.72
N THR A 63 4.88 7.51 -6.63
CA THR A 63 6.18 8.07 -7.04
C THR A 63 6.98 8.49 -5.82
N LEU A 64 8.12 7.83 -5.62
CA LEU A 64 9.15 8.24 -4.67
C LEU A 64 10.11 9.18 -5.39
N LYS A 65 10.34 10.37 -4.82
CA LYS A 65 11.35 11.31 -5.32
C LYS A 65 12.56 11.23 -4.42
N SER A 66 13.74 11.03 -5.00
CA SER A 66 14.98 11.37 -4.30
C SER A 66 15.03 12.89 -4.20
N VAL A 67 15.30 13.36 -2.99
CA VAL A 67 15.91 14.69 -2.81
C VAL A 67 17.38 14.64 -3.21
#